data_AF-A0A2A3X5Q2-F1
#
_entry.id   AF-A0A2A3X5Q2-F1
#
_cell.length_a   1.000
_cell.length_b   1.000
_cell.length_c   1.000
_cell.angle_alpha   90.00
_cell.angle_beta   90.00
_cell.angle_gamma   90.00
#
_symmetry.space_group_name_H-M   'P 1'
#
loop_
_entity.id
_entity.type
_entity.pdbx_description
1 polymer ?
#
loop_
_entity_poly.entity_id
_entity_poly.type
_entity_poly.pdbx_seq_one_letter_code
_entity_poly.pdbx_strand_id
1 'polypeptide(L)'
;MSRGRTKHRPGQRFWLSPWLYLAISVPAIMVTLFHTWGVGYSLRNRGNPDQPWCPATPEGIPLEHGFGYETSFFPPGIRCSVGAKETGWSDERFTVLPVDFTILSVAGIIALISVIVLFRRATTSRLLSD
;
A
#
# COMPACT_ATOMS: atom_id res chain seq x y z
N MET A 1 -8.70 61.76 -7.47
CA MET A 1 -9.41 60.51 -7.12
C MET A 1 -9.25 59.52 -8.27
N SER A 2 -8.39 58.50 -8.13
CA SER A 2 -8.28 57.42 -9.13
C SER A 2 -8.57 56.09 -8.43
N ARG A 3 -9.74 55.53 -8.74
CA ARG A 3 -10.25 54.26 -8.19
C ARG A 3 -9.60 53.09 -8.95
N GLY A 4 -8.80 52.32 -8.23
CA GLY A 4 -8.91 50.86 -8.11
C GLY A 4 -8.96 50.01 -9.39
N ARG A 5 -7.92 49.21 -9.58
CA ARG A 5 -8.09 47.76 -9.83
C ARG A 5 -6.84 47.00 -9.37
N THR A 6 -6.75 46.76 -8.07
CA THR A 6 -5.89 45.70 -7.54
C THR A 6 -6.45 44.38 -8.04
N LYS A 7 -5.81 43.83 -9.08
CA LYS A 7 -6.08 42.51 -9.64
C LYS A 7 -5.80 41.49 -8.53
N HIS A 8 -6.86 41.07 -7.84
CA HIS A 8 -6.82 39.94 -6.91
C HIS A 8 -6.23 38.75 -7.68
N ARG A 9 -4.97 38.39 -7.39
CA ARG A 9 -4.43 37.10 -7.81
C ARG A 9 -5.22 36.06 -7.01
N PRO A 10 -6.03 35.20 -7.65
CA PRO A 10 -6.65 34.11 -6.92
C PRO A 10 -5.51 33.29 -6.32
N GLY A 11 -5.65 33.00 -5.02
CA GLY A 11 -4.64 32.33 -4.21
C GLY A 11 -3.95 31.23 -5.01
N GLN A 12 -2.64 31.34 -5.11
CA GLN A 12 -1.75 30.39 -5.75
C GLN A 12 -1.94 29.05 -5.04
N ARG A 13 -2.94 28.28 -5.48
CA ARG A 13 -3.15 26.90 -5.04
C ARG A 13 -1.83 26.20 -5.38
N PHE A 14 -1.13 25.74 -4.36
CA PHE A 14 0.11 24.94 -4.43
C PHE A 14 -0.15 23.58 -5.10
N TRP A 15 -0.82 23.58 -6.25
CA TRP A 15 -0.94 22.41 -7.08
C TRP A 15 0.35 22.34 -7.89
N LEU A 16 1.32 21.64 -7.29
CA LEU A 16 2.58 21.28 -7.95
C LEU A 16 2.26 20.50 -9.23
N SER A 17 3.21 20.42 -10.17
CA SER A 17 3.00 19.70 -11.43
C SER A 17 2.52 18.27 -11.16
N PRO A 18 1.49 17.74 -11.88
CA PRO A 18 1.09 16.33 -11.79
C PRO A 18 2.26 15.34 -11.93
N TRP A 19 3.28 15.74 -12.69
CA TRP A 19 4.52 14.98 -12.83
C TRP A 19 5.31 14.86 -11.52
N LEU A 20 5.30 15.90 -10.69
CA LEU A 20 5.95 15.86 -9.38
C LEU A 20 5.21 14.91 -8.44
N TYR A 21 3.88 14.94 -8.44
CA TYR A 21 3.08 14.01 -7.64
C TYR A 21 3.35 12.56 -8.04
N LEU A 22 3.44 12.26 -9.34
CA LEU A 22 3.85 10.93 -9.82
C LEU A 22 5.27 10.56 -9.40
N ALA A 23 6.22 11.51 -9.49
CA ALA A 23 7.60 11.29 -9.11
C ALA A 23 7.78 10.97 -7.61
N ILE A 24 6.82 11.34 -6.76
CA ILE A 24 6.83 11.02 -5.32
C ILE A 24 5.99 9.78 -5.02
N SER A 25 4.79 9.68 -5.60
CA SER A 25 3.86 8.58 -5.31
C SER A 25 4.35 7.24 -5.83
N VAL A 26 4.96 7.20 -7.02
CA VAL A 26 5.44 5.94 -7.61
C VAL A 26 6.58 5.33 -6.78
N PRO A 27 7.65 6.06 -6.40
CA PRO A 27 8.65 5.52 -5.49
C PRO A 27 8.08 5.08 -4.14
N ALA A 28 7.13 5.84 -3.56
CA ALA A 28 6.48 5.44 -2.31
C ALA A 28 5.78 4.09 -2.44
N ILE A 29 5.00 3.87 -3.52
CA ILE A 29 4.36 2.59 -3.81
C ILE A 29 5.40 1.47 -3.94
N MET A 30 6.47 1.71 -4.71
CA MET A 30 7.52 0.69 -4.93
C MET A 30 8.23 0.31 -3.64
N VAL A 31 8.52 1.27 -2.77
CA VAL A 31 9.12 1.03 -1.45
C VAL A 31 8.19 0.18 -0.58
N THR A 32 6.88 0.48 -0.57
CA THR A 32 5.89 -0.31 0.18
C THR A 32 5.78 -1.75 -0.33
N LEU A 33 5.79 -1.95 -1.65
CA LEU A 33 5.77 -3.29 -2.25
C LEU A 33 7.06 -4.05 -1.90
N PHE A 34 8.22 -3.39 -1.98
CA PHE A 34 9.50 -3.98 -1.63
C PHE A 34 9.58 -4.34 -0.14
N HIS A 35 9.05 -3.49 0.73
CA HIS A 35 8.96 -3.74 2.17
C HIS A 35 8.09 -4.98 2.44
N THR A 36 6.89 -5.04 1.86
CA THR A 36 5.97 -6.18 1.99
C THR A 36 6.61 -7.49 1.52
N TRP A 37 7.31 -7.45 0.37
CA TRP A 37 8.06 -8.58 -0.14
C TRP A 37 9.21 -9.01 0.79
N GLY A 38 9.97 -8.04 1.31
CA GLY A 38 11.07 -8.29 2.24
C GLY A 38 10.61 -8.92 3.56
N VAL A 39 9.46 -8.47 4.08
CA VAL A 39 8.80 -9.09 5.24
C VAL A 39 8.43 -10.55 4.93
N GLY A 40 7.82 -10.81 3.77
CA GLY A 40 7.48 -12.17 3.34
C GLY A 40 8.70 -13.08 3.20
N TYR A 41 9.78 -12.56 2.61
CA TYR A 41 11.05 -13.29 2.49
C TYR A 41 11.66 -13.60 3.86
N SER A 42 11.65 -12.63 4.78
CA SER A 42 12.15 -12.81 6.14
C SER A 42 11.34 -13.86 6.90
N LEU A 43 10.01 -13.80 6.80
CA LEU A 43 9.08 -14.72 7.43
C LEU A 43 9.19 -16.14 6.91
N ARG A 44 9.38 -16.32 5.60
CA ARG A 44 9.59 -17.64 5.02
C ARG A 44 10.87 -18.31 5.53
N ASN A 45 11.90 -17.52 5.86
CA ASN A 45 13.21 -18.03 6.26
C ASN A 45 13.41 -18.12 7.78
N ARG A 46 12.76 -17.24 8.56
CA ARG A 46 12.98 -17.07 10.00
C ARG A 46 11.68 -16.95 10.79
N GLY A 47 10.58 -17.37 10.17
CA GLY A 47 9.27 -17.34 10.76
C GLY A 47 9.16 -18.22 12.00
N ASN A 48 8.42 -17.76 13.01
CA ASN A 48 8.05 -18.54 14.19
C ASN A 48 6.51 -18.48 14.38
N PRO A 49 5.81 -19.56 14.78
CA PRO A 49 4.41 -19.51 15.21
C PRO A 49 4.11 -18.52 16.35
N ASP A 50 5.07 -18.16 17.21
CA ASP A 50 4.84 -17.25 18.36
C ASP A 50 4.77 -15.74 17.98
N GLN A 51 4.66 -15.43 16.68
CA GLN A 51 4.64 -14.07 16.18
C GLN A 51 3.25 -13.43 16.38
N PRO A 52 3.16 -12.09 16.57
CA PRO A 52 1.90 -11.41 16.85
C PRO A 52 0.85 -11.50 15.74
N TRP A 53 1.28 -11.83 14.51
CA TRP A 53 0.40 -11.99 13.35
C TRP A 53 -0.11 -13.41 13.15
N CYS A 54 0.26 -14.36 14.00
CA CYS A 54 -0.26 -15.73 13.98
C CYS A 54 -1.46 -15.92 14.93
N PRO A 55 -2.32 -16.92 14.66
CA PRO A 55 -3.31 -17.37 15.63
C PRO A 55 -2.61 -17.98 16.86
N ALA A 56 -3.25 -17.91 18.02
CA ALA A 56 -2.72 -18.52 19.23
C ALA A 56 -2.86 -20.04 19.14
N THR A 57 -1.76 -20.76 19.34
CA THR A 57 -1.78 -22.23 19.38
C THR A 57 -2.46 -22.70 20.68
N PRO A 58 -3.45 -23.61 20.62
CA PRO A 58 -4.03 -24.20 21.81
C PRO A 58 -3.00 -24.95 22.66
N GLU A 59 -3.11 -24.86 23.99
CA GLU A 59 -2.23 -25.62 24.89
C GLU A 59 -2.41 -27.13 24.66
N GLY A 60 -1.29 -27.85 24.47
CA GLY A 60 -1.26 -29.31 24.32
C GLY A 60 -1.29 -29.85 22.89
N ILE A 61 -1.30 -29.00 21.86
CA ILE A 61 -1.20 -29.43 20.46
C ILE A 61 0.24 -29.21 19.94
N PRO A 62 1.01 -30.26 19.64
CA PRO A 62 2.34 -30.10 19.07
C PRO A 62 2.24 -29.59 17.63
N LEU A 63 2.93 -28.48 17.35
CA LEU A 63 2.99 -27.80 16.06
C LEU A 63 3.85 -28.56 15.06
N GLU A 64 3.44 -29.77 14.67
CA GLU A 64 4.37 -30.64 13.96
C GLU A 64 4.46 -30.35 12.46
N HIS A 65 3.40 -29.88 11.76
CA HIS A 65 3.38 -30.00 10.28
C HIS A 65 2.63 -28.92 9.47
N GLY A 66 2.14 -27.83 10.07
CA GLY A 66 1.23 -26.89 9.37
C GLY A 66 1.60 -25.41 9.43
N PHE A 67 2.89 -25.06 9.48
CA PHE A 67 3.31 -23.67 9.59
C PHE A 67 3.62 -23.03 8.22
N GLY A 68 2.93 -21.94 7.90
CA GLY A 68 3.12 -21.21 6.66
C GLY A 68 2.95 -19.71 6.81
N TYR A 69 3.74 -18.97 6.03
CA TYR A 69 3.57 -17.53 5.85
C TYR A 69 3.32 -17.20 4.39
N GLU A 70 2.29 -16.40 4.17
CA GLU A 70 2.03 -15.77 2.88
C GLU A 70 1.87 -14.27 3.08
N THR A 71 2.36 -13.48 2.14
CA THR A 71 2.16 -12.02 2.14
C THR A 71 1.18 -11.64 1.04
N SER A 72 0.24 -10.76 1.37
CA SER A 72 -0.63 -10.10 0.40
C SER A 72 -0.10 -8.70 0.11
N PHE A 73 -0.17 -8.28 -1.14
CA PHE A 73 0.15 -6.91 -1.57
C PHE A 73 -1.06 -5.98 -1.54
N PHE A 74 -2.28 -6.52 -1.52
CA PHE A 74 -3.49 -5.71 -1.47
C PHE A 74 -4.65 -6.40 -0.73
N PRO A 75 -5.01 -5.92 0.48
CA PRO A 75 -4.25 -4.96 1.29
C PRO A 75 -2.88 -5.55 1.71
N PRO A 76 -1.83 -4.71 1.86
CA PRO A 76 -0.55 -5.16 2.41
C PRO A 76 -0.75 -5.87 3.74
N GLY A 77 -0.31 -7.11 3.84
CA GLY A 77 -0.58 -7.92 5.02
C GLY A 77 0.11 -9.27 5.01
N ILE A 78 0.08 -9.92 6.16
CA ILE A 78 0.69 -11.22 6.42
C ILE A 78 -0.45 -12.18 6.75
N ARG A 79 -0.51 -13.31 6.05
CA ARG A 79 -1.31 -14.47 6.41
C ARG A 79 -0.40 -15.49 7.07
N CYS A 80 -0.73 -15.87 8.30
CA CYS A 80 -0.07 -16.95 9.03
C CYS A 80 -1.03 -18.13 9.11
N SER A 81 -0.60 -19.30 8.66
CA SER A 81 -1.30 -20.56 8.85
C SER A 81 -0.54 -21.42 9.84
N VAL A 82 -1.28 -22.03 10.76
CA VAL A 82 -0.75 -22.89 11.82
C VAL A 82 -1.62 -24.15 11.86
N GLY A 83 -1.00 -25.33 11.97
CA GLY A 83 -1.76 -26.57 12.01
C GLY A 83 -1.00 -27.76 12.57
N ALA A 84 -1.76 -28.73 13.06
CA ALA A 84 -1.28 -29.98 13.62
C ALA A 84 -1.94 -31.16 12.91
N LYS A 85 -1.11 -31.98 12.28
CA LYS A 85 -1.56 -33.08 11.42
C LYS A 85 -2.27 -34.19 12.21
N GLU A 86 -1.86 -34.42 13.45
CA GLU A 86 -2.41 -35.51 14.28
C GLU A 86 -3.80 -35.19 14.85
N THR A 87 -4.11 -33.92 15.09
CA THR A 87 -5.39 -33.49 15.65
C THR A 87 -6.38 -33.01 14.59
N GLY A 88 -5.93 -32.86 13.34
CA GLY A 88 -6.72 -32.26 12.25
C GLY A 88 -7.03 -30.78 12.45
N TRP A 89 -6.35 -30.13 13.40
CA TRP A 89 -6.54 -28.73 13.72
C TRP A 89 -5.70 -27.85 12.78
N SER A 90 -6.32 -26.83 12.20
CA SER A 90 -5.65 -25.77 11.44
C SER A 90 -6.37 -24.46 11.67
N ASP A 91 -5.61 -23.39 11.87
CA ASP A 91 -6.13 -22.04 11.99
C ASP A 91 -5.30 -21.08 11.13
N GLU A 92 -5.96 -20.03 10.63
CA GLU A 92 -5.33 -19.00 9.82
C GLU A 92 -5.65 -17.60 10.35
N ARG A 93 -4.65 -16.74 10.36
CA ARG A 93 -4.81 -15.33 10.72
C ARG A 93 -4.24 -14.43 9.63
N PHE A 94 -5.05 -13.47 9.20
CA PHE A 94 -4.60 -12.40 8.34
C PHE A 94 -4.43 -11.10 9.14
N THR A 95 -3.24 -10.52 9.07
CA THR A 95 -2.88 -9.28 9.75
C THR A 95 -2.49 -8.24 8.71
N VAL A 96 -3.24 -7.14 8.64
CA VAL A 96 -2.93 -6.00 7.76
C VAL A 96 -1.74 -5.24 8.33
N LEU A 97 -0.82 -4.83 7.45
CA LEU A 97 0.27 -3.92 7.77
C LEU A 97 -0.25 -2.48 7.65
N PRO A 98 -0.61 -1.80 8.76
CA PRO A 98 -1.37 -0.55 8.69
C PRO A 98 -0.58 0.57 8.02
N VAL A 99 0.71 0.66 8.28
CA VAL A 99 1.60 1.66 7.67
C VAL A 99 1.68 1.44 6.16
N ASP A 100 1.95 0.22 5.72
CA ASP A 100 2.03 -0.12 4.29
C ASP A 100 0.69 0.12 3.59
N PHE A 101 -0.43 -0.27 4.21
CA PHE A 101 -1.77 -0.03 3.66
C PHE A 101 -2.08 1.47 3.50
N THR A 102 -1.76 2.29 4.52
CA THR A 102 -1.99 3.75 4.45
C THR A 102 -1.13 4.41 3.36
N ILE A 103 0.16 4.06 3.27
CA ILE A 103 1.05 4.61 2.25
C ILE A 103 0.56 4.20 0.86
N LEU A 104 0.25 2.92 0.64
CA LEU A 104 -0.22 2.42 -0.65
C LEU A 104 -1.53 3.08 -1.08
N SER A 105 -2.46 3.25 -0.14
CA SER A 105 -3.76 3.90 -0.41
C SER A 105 -3.59 5.38 -0.77
N VAL A 106 -2.84 6.15 0.04
CA VAL A 106 -2.65 7.58 -0.19
C VAL A 106 -1.84 7.83 -1.46
N ALA A 107 -0.72 7.13 -1.63
CA ALA A 107 0.11 7.26 -2.82
C ALA A 107 -0.63 6.80 -4.09
N GLY A 108 -1.41 5.71 -4.00
CA GLY A 108 -2.25 5.21 -5.09
C GLY A 108 -3.30 6.23 -5.54
N ILE A 109 -3.98 6.89 -4.59
CA ILE A 109 -4.96 7.94 -4.91
C ILE A 109 -4.27 9.14 -5.57
N ILE A 110 -3.14 9.60 -5.04
CA ILE A 110 -2.37 10.71 -5.61
C ILE A 110 -1.91 10.38 -7.04
N ALA A 111 -1.40 9.17 -7.25
CA ALA A 111 -0.97 8.70 -8.57
C ALA A 111 -2.14 8.69 -9.56
N LEU A 112 -3.28 8.12 -9.16
CA LEU A 112 -4.49 8.03 -9.99
C LEU A 112 -4.98 9.42 -10.42
N ILE A 113 -5.11 10.36 -9.48
CA ILE A 113 -5.54 11.74 -9.77
C ILE A 113 -4.55 12.41 -10.72
N SER A 114 -3.25 12.22 -10.51
CA SER A 114 -2.20 12.82 -11.34
C SER A 114 -2.27 12.31 -12.78
N VAL A 115 -2.45 11.00 -12.98
CA VAL A 115 -2.64 10.41 -14.32
C VAL A 115 -3.90 10.96 -14.99
N ILE A 116 -5.03 11.03 -14.28
CA ILE A 116 -6.29 11.56 -14.83
C ILE A 116 -6.11 12.99 -15.32
N VAL A 117 -5.42 13.84 -14.54
CA VAL A 117 -5.20 15.24 -14.94
C VAL A 117 -4.24 15.35 -16.12
N LEU A 118 -3.18 14.54 -16.18
CA LEU A 118 -2.28 14.52 -17.34
C LEU A 118 -3.00 14.05 -18.60
N PHE A 119 -3.84 13.01 -18.49
CA PHE A 119 -4.63 12.51 -19.60
C PHE A 119 -5.62 13.55 -20.12
N ARG A 120 -6.32 14.26 -19.21
CA ARG A 120 -7.19 15.38 -19.59
C ARG A 120 -6.44 16.51 -20.27
N ARG A 121 -5.25 16.88 -19.77
CA ARG A 121 -4.41 17.91 -20.41
C ARG A 121 -3.99 17.51 -21.82
N ALA A 122 -3.55 16.26 -22.01
CA ALA A 122 -3.10 15.76 -23.30
C ALA A 122 -4.24 15.68 -24.33
N THR A 123 -5.46 15.34 -23.90
CA THR A 123 -6.63 15.31 -24.78
C THR A 123 -7.08 16.71 -25.17
N THR A 124 -7.13 17.67 -24.24
CA THR A 124 -7.46 19.07 -24.56
C THR A 124 -6.41 19.72 -25.46
N SER A 125 -5.11 19.44 -25.27
CA SER A 125 -4.07 20.01 -26.14
C SER A 125 -4.14 19.48 -27.57
N ARG A 126 -4.54 18.22 -27.77
CA ARG A 126 -4.73 17.66 -29.12
C ARG A 126 -5.91 18.32 -29.84
N LEU A 127 -7.04 18.52 -29.14
CA LEU A 127 -8.23 19.17 -29.70
C LEU A 127 -8.04 20.65 -30.07
N LEU A 128 -7.03 21.33 -29.53
CA LEU A 128 -6.72 22.74 -29.83
C LEU A 128 -5.65 22.89 -30.92
N SER A 129 -5.02 21.79 -31.34
CA SER A 129 -3.97 21.79 -32.36
C SER A 129 -4.46 21.35 -33.75
N ASP A 130 -5.69 20.83 -33.83
CA ASP A 130 -6.44 20.54 -35.06
C ASP A 130 -7.39 21.71 -35.38
#